data_AF-A0A963H7T4-F1
#
_entry.id   AF-A0A963H7T4-F1
#
_cell.length_a   1.000
_cell.length_b   1.000
_cell.length_c   1.000
_cell.angle_alpha   90.00
_cell.angle_beta   90.00
_cell.angle_gamma   90.00
#
_symmetry.space_group_name_H-M   'P 1'
#
loop_
_entity.id
_entity.type
_entity.pdbx_description
1 polymer ?
#
loop_
_entity_poly.entity_id
_entity_poly.type
_entity_poly.pdbx_seq_one_letter_code
_entity_poly.pdbx_strand_id
1 'polypeptide(L)' 'MLRIITLNLNGIRSAWRKGVLPWALGQNADIICLQELKAQQADLSEEMKAPPGFHAYYHCATK' A
#
# COMPACT_ATOMS: atom_id res chain seq x y z
N MET A 1 10.25 -5.09 -18.19
CA MET A 1 9.95 -6.40 -17.58
C MET A 1 9.02 -6.12 -16.41
N LEU A 2 7.89 -6.83 -16.31
CA LEU A 2 6.92 -6.62 -15.24
C LEU A 2 7.53 -6.95 -13.87
N ARG A 3 7.34 -6.09 -12.88
CA ARG A 3 7.81 -6.25 -11.50
C ARG A 3 6.66 -6.14 -10.51
N ILE A 4 6.50 -7.20 -9.72
CA ILE A 4 5.47 -7.30 -8.68
C ILE A 4 6.17 -7.39 -7.32
N ILE A 5 5.76 -6.54 -6.38
CA ILE A 5 6.25 -6.56 -4.99
C ILE A 5 5.09 -6.96 -4.08
N THR A 6 5.33 -7.84 -3.12
CA THR A 6 4.38 -8.17 -2.06
C THR A 6 4.98 -7.84 -0.69
N LEU A 7 4.22 -7.14 0.16
CA LEU A 7 4.65 -6.68 1.47
C LEU A 7 3.57 -6.93 2.52
N ASN A 8 3.94 -7.67 3.57
CA ASN A 8 3.19 -7.62 4.82
C ASN A 8 3.62 -6.37 5.59
N LEU A 9 2.67 -5.47 5.85
CA LEU A 9 2.96 -4.15 6.40
C LEU A 9 2.96 -4.09 7.92
N ASN A 10 2.30 -5.04 8.59
CA ASN A 10 1.98 -4.94 10.01
C ASN A 10 1.39 -3.55 10.38
N GLY A 11 0.52 -3.01 9.52
CA GLY A 11 -0.11 -1.70 9.64
C GLY A 11 0.29 -0.69 8.56
N ILE A 12 -0.65 -0.37 7.66
CA ILE A 12 -0.41 0.53 6.51
C ILE A 12 0.00 1.94 6.92
N ARG A 13 -0.62 2.50 7.97
CA ARG A 13 -0.27 3.84 8.48
C ARG A 13 1.18 3.92 8.95
N SER A 14 1.67 2.88 9.61
CA SER A 14 3.06 2.85 10.06
C SER A 14 4.02 2.67 8.89
N ALA A 15 3.68 1.82 7.91
CA ALA A 15 4.49 1.62 6.72
C ALA A 15 4.60 2.89 5.86
N TRP A 16 3.50 3.63 5.72
CA TRP A 16 3.47 4.89 4.97
C TRP A 16 4.39 5.96 5.57
N ARG A 17 4.33 6.15 6.90
CA ARG A 17 5.24 7.06 7.62
C ARG A 17 6.72 6.66 7.48
N LYS A 18 7.00 5.38 7.24
CA LYS A 18 8.36 4.85 7.02
C LYS A 18 8.79 4.91 5.55
N GLY A 19 7.97 5.47 4.66
CA GLY A 19 8.33 5.66 3.25
C GLY A 19 8.17 4.42 2.38
N VAL A 20 7.20 3.54 2.68
CA VAL A 20 6.99 2.31 1.89
C VAL A 20 6.72 2.58 0.40
N LEU A 21 5.95 3.63 0.07
CA LEU A 21 5.61 3.96 -1.31
C LEU A 21 6.82 4.51 -2.09
N PRO A 22 7.55 5.54 -1.62
CA PRO A 22 8.80 5.96 -2.24
C PRO A 22 9.82 4.82 -2.41
N TRP A 23 9.91 3.94 -1.41
CA TRP A 23 10.79 2.77 -1.49
C TRP A 23 10.37 1.82 -2.63
N ALA A 24 9.08 1.46 -2.72
CA ALA A 24 8.58 0.56 -3.75
C ALA A 24 8.70 1.16 -5.16
N LEU A 25 8.47 2.47 -5.29
CA LEU A 25 8.72 3.23 -6.53
C LEU A 25 10.19 3.20 -6.95
N GLY A 26 11.12 3.39 -6.00
CA GLY A 26 12.55 3.27 -6.26
C GLY A 26 12.99 1.86 -6.68
N GLN A 27 12.16 0.84 -6.39
CA GLN A 27 12.34 -0.51 -6.91
C GLN A 27 11.68 -0.71 -8.27
N ASN A 28 11.20 0.31 -9.00
CA ASN A 28 10.51 0.16 -10.29
C ASN A 28 9.36 -0.85 -10.25
N ALA A 29 8.53 -0.82 -9.20
CA ALA A 29 7.38 -1.71 -9.08
C ALA A 29 6.25 -1.29 -10.03
N ASP A 30 5.71 -2.24 -10.78
CA ASP A 30 4.50 -2.05 -11.58
C ASP A 30 3.25 -2.39 -10.76
N ILE A 31 3.35 -3.39 -9.88
CA ILE A 31 2.26 -3.85 -9.01
C ILE A 31 2.78 -4.01 -7.57
N ILE A 32 2.02 -3.51 -6.60
CA ILE A 32 2.34 -3.61 -5.17
C ILE A 32 1.16 -4.25 -4.45
N CYS A 33 1.37 -5.45 -3.89
CA CYS A 33 0.40 -6.16 -3.07
C CYS A 33 0.70 -5.93 -1.59
N LEU A 34 -0.31 -5.52 -0.82
CA LEU A 34 -0.17 -5.16 0.59
C LEU A 34 -1.01 -6.09 1.48
N GLN A 35 -0.41 -6.60 2.56
CA GLN A 35 -1.12 -7.40 3.58
C GLN A 35 -0.99 -6.78 4.97
N GLU A 36 -1.86 -7.22 5.89
CA GLU A 36 -1.95 -6.67 7.26
C GLU A 36 -2.06 -5.14 7.30
N LEU A 37 -3.08 -4.61 6.63
CA LEU A 37 -3.34 -3.16 6.63
C LEU A 37 -3.60 -2.62 8.05
N LYS A 38 -4.23 -3.41 8.92
CA LYS A 38 -4.66 -3.01 10.30
C LYS A 38 -5.41 -1.67 10.29
N ALA A 39 -6.25 -1.51 9.27
CA ALA A 39 -6.98 -0.29 8.95
C ALA A 39 -8.23 -0.68 8.15
N GLN A 40 -9.31 0.06 8.37
CA GLN A 40 -10.52 0.05 7.55
C GLN A 40 -10.41 1.10 6.45
N GLN A 41 -11.31 1.06 5.46
CA GLN A 41 -11.32 2.01 4.34
C GLN A 41 -11.33 3.49 4.82
N ALA A 42 -12.04 3.77 5.92
CA ALA A 42 -12.15 5.10 6.51
C ALA A 42 -10.86 5.57 7.22
N ASP A 43 -9.96 4.65 7.60
CA ASP A 43 -8.68 4.98 8.25
C ASP A 43 -7.58 5.36 7.25
N LEU A 44 -7.81 5.11 5.95
CA LEU A 44 -6.85 5.40 4.89
C LEU A 44 -6.87 6.90 4.55
N SER A 45 -5.69 7.51 4.41
CA SER A 45 -5.59 8.86 3.86
C SER A 45 -5.94 8.87 2.38
N GLU A 46 -6.23 10.05 1.82
CA GLU A 46 -6.50 10.17 0.38
C GLU A 46 -5.32 9.68 -0.47
N GLU A 47 -4.09 9.92 -0.03
CA GLU A 47 -2.89 9.40 -0.70
C GLU A 47 -2.77 7.87 -0.63
N MET A 48 -3.21 7.24 0.47
CA MET A 48 -3.27 5.78 0.56
C MET A 48 -4.35 5.22 -0.36
N LYS A 49 -5.50 5.90 -0.47
CA LYS A 49 -6.60 5.47 -1.35
C LYS A 49 -6.29 5.68 -2.83
N ALA A 50 -5.50 6.70 -3.15
CA ALA A 50 -5.13 7.06 -4.51
C ALA A 50 -3.65 7.49 -4.57
N PRO A 51 -2.70 6.53 -4.52
CA PRO A 51 -1.29 6.84 -4.59
C PRO A 51 -0.97 7.43 -5.97
N PRO A 52 -0.17 8.50 -6.07
CA PRO A 52 0.15 9.12 -7.36
C PRO A 52 0.70 8.10 -8.37
N GLY A 53 0.05 8.03 -9.55
CA GLY A 53 0.45 7.11 -10.62
C GLY A 53 -0.01 5.66 -10.44
N PHE A 54 -0.78 5.34 -9.39
CA PHE A 54 -1.35 4.00 -9.17
C PHE A 54 -2.87 4.04 -9.07
N HIS A 55 -3.48 2.95 -9.52
CA HIS A 55 -4.80 2.56 -9.06
C HIS A 55 -4.64 1.71 -7.81
N ALA A 56 -5.46 1.96 -6.78
CA ALA A 56 -5.42 1.19 -5.55
C ALA A 56 -6.78 0.57 -5.25
N TYR A 57 -6.74 -0.69 -4.84
CA TYR A 57 -7.91 -1.48 -4.47
C TYR A 57 -7.63 -2.14 -3.13
N TYR A 58 -8.59 -2.07 -2.22
CA TYR A 58 -8.46 -2.58 -0.87
C TYR A 58 -9.66 -3.47 -0.53
N HIS A 59 -9.37 -4.57 0.16
CA HIS A 59 -10.36 -5.35 0.86
C HIS A 59 -9.94 -5.44 2.32
N CYS A 60 -10.60 -4.65 3.17
CA CYS A 60 -10.32 -4.62 4.59
C CYS A 60 -10.93 -5.84 5.28
N ALA A 61 -10.28 -6.31 6.35
CA ALA A 61 -10.79 -7.43 7.12
C ALA A 61 -12.15 -7.08 7.73
N THR A 62 -13.13 -7.94 7.50
CA THR A 62 -14.42 -7.95 8.21
C THR A 62 -14.27 -8.74 9.51
N LYS A 63 -15.08 -8.40 10.52
CA LYS A 63 -15.22 -9.23 11.71
C LYS A 63 -15.97 -10.52 11.39
#